data_AF-A0A935INV5-F1
#
_entry.id   AF-A0A935INV5-F1
#
_cell.length_a   1.000
_cell.length_b   1.000
_cell.length_c   1.000
_cell.angle_alpha   90.00
_cell.angle_beta   90.00
_cell.angle_gamma   90.00
#
_symmetry.space_group_name_H-M   'P 1'
#
loop_
_entity.id
_entity.type
_entity.pdbx_description
1 polymer ?
#
loop_
_entity_poly.entity_id
_entity_poly.type
_entity_poly.pdbx_seq_one_letter_code
_entity_poly.pdbx_strand_id
1 'polypeptide(L)'
;MTDHTQFRAVLRGYDPAQVDQVVAELTAAAEAARQEAATVSVQASKLEAGHADLRTQLEAREAQLTKLRESNRTAAAPSFAGLGDRVGQILTLADEEAASLRTTAAAEIAALRTSSENAAAASRADADRYAEDVRTKADAESARILEDAKRKADEILDHADREASARREEAEAIYEHQRAKAAESAAEFETTLAARRDKAAAEFAAAMSQQEASLVAVQDRASALASEAERSHHTAKSDAATLLEQARSEAGALVASAREQAERIKRDSDRELAAATARRDSITAQLTNVRQMLATLGGAGASMFSPLTGHDEPTPVTAATAEAVTVEAVTAEADAVEQSVAQDTDVEQIVDIPDLAEELLAEADGKAGRRG
;
A
#
# COMPACT_ATOMS: atom_id res chain seq x y z
N MET A 1 30.60 26.02 -41.20
CA MET A 1 29.93 24.97 -40.39
C MET A 1 30.89 24.62 -39.27
N THR A 2 30.75 25.31 -38.14
CA THR A 2 31.50 24.97 -36.92
C THR A 2 30.93 23.67 -36.37
N ASP A 3 31.80 22.67 -36.25
CA ASP A 3 31.46 21.35 -35.72
C ASP A 3 31.31 21.50 -34.20
N HIS A 4 30.07 21.61 -33.72
CA HIS A 4 29.80 21.80 -32.30
C HIS A 4 29.95 20.44 -31.62
N THR A 5 31.01 20.27 -30.83
CA THR A 5 31.20 19.06 -30.03
C THR A 5 30.10 19.02 -28.97
N GLN A 6 29.12 18.14 -29.14
CA GLN A 6 28.01 17.99 -28.19
C GLN A 6 28.47 17.26 -26.93
N PHE A 7 28.27 17.87 -25.77
CA PHE A 7 28.53 17.25 -24.48
C PHE A 7 27.38 16.29 -24.10
N ARG A 8 27.71 15.19 -23.41
CA ARG A 8 26.71 14.22 -22.93
C ARG A 8 25.89 14.85 -21.80
N ALA A 9 24.57 14.94 -21.98
CA ALA A 9 23.65 15.38 -20.93
C ALA A 9 23.50 14.32 -19.82
N VAL A 10 23.60 14.74 -18.56
CA VAL A 10 23.46 13.90 -17.35
C VAL A 10 22.41 14.56 -16.44
N LEU A 11 21.62 13.77 -15.70
CA LEU A 11 20.49 14.24 -14.87
C LEU A 11 20.84 15.33 -13.83
N ARG A 12 22.12 15.49 -13.49
CA ARG A 12 22.66 16.65 -12.76
C ARG A 12 23.94 17.11 -13.46
N GLY A 13 23.92 18.33 -13.99
CA GLY A 13 25.03 18.92 -14.74
C GLY A 13 24.83 20.42 -14.94
N TYR A 14 25.79 21.07 -15.60
CA TYR A 14 25.68 22.48 -15.97
C TYR A 14 24.56 22.72 -16.98
N ASP A 15 23.91 23.88 -16.89
CA ASP A 15 22.87 24.29 -17.83
C ASP A 15 23.46 24.41 -19.25
N PRO A 16 22.97 23.63 -20.23
CA PRO A 16 23.46 23.69 -21.61
C PRO A 16 23.45 25.09 -22.20
N ALA A 17 22.45 25.92 -21.88
CA ALA A 17 22.35 27.27 -22.44
C ALA A 17 23.46 28.21 -21.94
N GLN A 18 23.85 28.10 -20.67
CA GLN A 18 24.96 28.87 -20.10
C GLN A 18 26.31 28.39 -20.63
N VAL A 19 26.48 27.07 -20.80
CA VAL A 19 27.69 26.49 -21.40
C VAL A 19 27.84 26.95 -22.84
N ASP A 20 26.77 26.91 -23.64
CA ASP A 20 26.78 27.37 -25.02
C ASP A 20 27.11 28.86 -25.12
N GLN A 21 26.60 29.69 -24.21
CA GLN A 21 26.95 31.11 -24.15
C GLN A 21 28.44 31.33 -23.86
N VAL A 22 28.99 30.67 -22.84
CA VAL A 22 30.41 30.80 -22.48
C VAL A 22 31.32 30.25 -23.59
N VAL A 23 30.93 29.15 -24.24
CA VAL A 23 31.64 28.62 -25.41
C VAL A 23 31.59 29.60 -26.58
N ALA A 24 30.46 30.25 -26.84
CA ALA A 24 30.33 31.29 -27.87
C ALA A 24 31.22 32.51 -27.56
N GLU A 25 31.27 32.96 -26.31
CA GLU A 25 32.14 34.06 -25.86
C GLU A 25 33.63 33.69 -26.00
N LEU A 26 34.04 32.49 -25.59
CA LEU A 26 35.42 32.01 -25.71
C LEU A 26 35.85 31.79 -27.16
N THR A 27 34.94 31.31 -28.01
CA THR A 27 35.21 31.14 -29.45
C THR A 27 35.35 32.50 -30.14
N ALA A 28 34.49 33.47 -29.82
CA ALA A 28 34.62 34.83 -30.32
C ALA A 28 35.94 35.50 -29.85
N ALA A 29 36.32 35.33 -28.57
CA ALA A 29 37.58 35.82 -28.05
C ALA A 29 38.80 35.17 -28.73
N ALA A 30 38.73 33.86 -29.01
CA ALA A 30 39.78 33.14 -29.73
C ALA A 30 39.91 33.60 -31.19
N GLU A 31 38.78 33.88 -31.86
CA GLU A 31 38.79 34.44 -33.21
C GLU A 31 39.35 35.86 -33.24
N ALA A 32 38.98 36.72 -32.29
CA ALA A 32 39.55 38.06 -32.13
C ALA A 32 41.07 38.01 -31.90
N ALA A 33 41.54 37.16 -30.98
CA ALA A 33 42.96 36.98 -30.72
C ALA A 33 43.73 36.47 -31.95
N ARG A 34 43.13 35.58 -32.77
CA ARG A 34 43.72 35.14 -34.04
C ARG A 34 43.81 36.26 -35.07
N GLN A 35 42.78 37.12 -35.17
CA GLN A 35 42.80 38.27 -36.07
C GLN A 35 43.87 39.28 -35.65
N GLU A 36 43.98 39.58 -34.36
CA GLU A 36 45.03 40.45 -33.82
C GLU A 36 46.43 39.88 -34.11
N ALA A 37 46.66 38.60 -33.83
CA ALA A 37 47.92 37.93 -34.16
C ALA A 37 48.26 38.00 -35.66
N ALA A 38 47.26 37.84 -36.54
CA ALA A 38 47.44 38.00 -37.98
C ALA A 38 47.85 39.45 -38.33
N THR A 39 47.19 40.47 -37.77
CA THR A 39 47.55 41.87 -38.03
C THR A 39 48.96 42.21 -37.56
N VAL A 40 49.37 41.73 -36.38
CA VAL A 40 50.72 41.93 -35.85
C VAL A 40 51.75 41.22 -36.71
N SER A 41 51.47 40.02 -37.23
CA SER A 41 52.38 39.31 -38.14
C SER A 41 52.60 40.06 -39.46
N VAL A 42 51.55 40.70 -39.99
CA VAL A 42 51.64 41.55 -41.19
C VAL A 42 52.46 42.81 -40.90
N GLN A 43 52.29 43.41 -39.72
CA GLN A 43 53.11 44.56 -39.31
C GLN A 43 54.59 44.19 -39.13
N ALA A 44 54.87 43.04 -38.52
CA ALA A 44 56.23 42.52 -38.35
C ALA A 44 56.91 42.28 -39.70
N SER A 45 56.25 41.57 -40.63
CA SER A 45 56.80 41.33 -41.98
C SER A 45 57.02 42.62 -42.76
N LYS A 46 56.14 43.63 -42.61
CA LYS A 46 56.33 44.96 -43.21
C LYS A 46 57.56 45.69 -42.65
N LEU A 47 57.78 45.62 -41.34
CA LEU A 47 58.97 46.21 -40.70
C LEU A 47 60.25 45.49 -41.13
N GLU A 48 60.24 44.15 -41.18
CA GLU A 48 61.36 43.34 -41.66
C GLU A 48 61.72 43.68 -43.11
N ALA A 49 60.73 43.82 -43.99
CA ALA A 49 60.94 44.26 -45.37
C ALA A 49 61.54 45.67 -45.45
N GLY A 50 61.08 46.60 -44.60
CA GLY A 50 61.65 47.95 -44.51
C GLY A 50 63.10 47.95 -44.01
N HIS A 51 63.43 47.10 -43.04
CA HIS A 51 64.81 46.92 -42.57
C HIS A 51 65.72 46.34 -43.65
N ALA A 52 65.23 45.37 -44.43
CA ALA A 52 65.97 44.82 -45.56
C ALA A 52 66.25 45.87 -46.63
N ASP A 53 65.26 46.71 -46.97
CA ASP A 53 65.44 47.79 -47.95
C ASP A 53 66.48 48.82 -47.47
N LEU A 54 66.36 49.31 -46.23
CA LEU A 54 67.35 50.23 -45.63
C LEU A 54 68.77 49.63 -45.61
N ARG A 55 68.89 48.33 -45.37
CA ARG A 55 70.18 47.64 -45.41
C ARG A 55 70.78 47.64 -46.81
N THR A 56 70.00 47.33 -47.84
CA THR A 56 70.50 47.38 -49.23
C THR A 56 70.89 48.81 -49.65
N GLN A 57 70.17 49.83 -49.17
CA GLN A 57 70.52 51.22 -49.41
C GLN A 57 71.86 51.59 -48.75
N LEU A 58 72.13 51.13 -47.52
CA LEU A 58 73.41 51.34 -46.84
C LEU A 58 74.56 50.65 -47.59
N GLU A 59 74.39 49.38 -47.98
CA GLU A 59 75.39 48.63 -48.75
C GLU A 59 75.69 49.32 -50.10
N ALA A 60 74.66 49.84 -50.78
CA ALA A 60 74.83 50.61 -52.02
C ALA A 60 75.58 51.93 -51.79
N ARG A 61 75.30 52.65 -50.69
CA ARG A 61 76.00 53.91 -50.33
C ARG A 61 77.45 53.64 -49.95
N GLU A 62 77.72 52.56 -49.24
CA GLU A 62 79.09 52.13 -48.92
C GLU A 62 79.88 51.80 -50.19
N ALA A 63 79.28 51.06 -51.13
CA ALA A 63 79.89 50.76 -52.44
C ALA A 63 80.13 52.03 -53.29
N GLN A 64 79.25 53.03 -53.20
CA GLN A 64 79.49 54.33 -53.84
C GLN A 64 80.67 55.06 -53.19
N LEU A 65 80.77 55.06 -51.86
CA LEU A 65 81.89 55.68 -51.15
C LEU A 65 83.23 54.98 -51.44
N THR A 66 83.28 53.66 -51.54
CA THR A 66 84.49 52.94 -51.93
C THR A 66 84.89 53.28 -53.36
N LYS A 67 83.94 53.28 -54.31
CA LYS A 67 84.19 53.68 -55.70
C LYS A 67 84.69 55.12 -55.82
N LEU A 68 84.09 56.07 -55.08
CA LEU A 68 84.58 57.45 -55.03
C LEU A 68 86.01 57.51 -54.48
N ARG A 69 86.30 56.80 -53.39
CA ARG A 69 87.67 56.73 -52.82
C ARG A 69 88.68 56.11 -53.78
N GLU A 70 88.30 55.09 -54.54
CA GLU A 70 89.15 54.48 -55.58
C GLU A 70 89.37 55.42 -56.77
N SER A 71 88.34 56.14 -57.22
CA SER A 71 88.49 57.17 -58.26
C SER A 71 89.40 58.32 -57.80
N ASN A 72 89.33 58.69 -56.52
CA ASN A 72 90.18 59.73 -55.95
C ASN A 72 91.63 59.23 -55.77
N ARG A 73 91.82 57.95 -55.42
CA ARG A 73 93.13 57.29 -55.38
C ARG A 73 93.77 57.15 -56.76
N THR A 74 93.00 56.85 -57.80
CA THR A 74 93.51 56.76 -59.18
C THR A 74 93.71 58.12 -59.84
N ALA A 75 93.06 59.17 -59.33
CA ALA A 75 93.35 60.57 -59.69
C ALA A 75 94.65 61.10 -59.06
N ALA A 76 95.23 60.40 -58.07
CA ALA A 76 96.59 60.63 -57.59
C ALA A 76 97.54 59.62 -58.28
N ALA A 77 98.48 59.96 -59.17
CA ALA A 77 99.15 61.23 -59.40
C ALA A 77 99.78 61.28 -60.82
N PRO A 78 99.79 62.43 -61.51
CA PRO A 78 100.91 62.79 -62.38
C PRO A 78 102.02 63.44 -61.53
N SER A 79 103.26 62.96 -61.67
CA SER A 79 104.42 63.55 -61.01
C SER A 79 104.75 64.91 -61.64
N PHE A 80 104.55 65.99 -60.87
CA PHE A 80 104.85 67.37 -61.27
C PHE A 80 106.32 67.74 -61.05
N ALA A 81 107.25 67.03 -61.71
CA ALA A 81 108.69 67.30 -61.64
C ALA A 81 109.13 68.63 -62.32
N GLY A 82 108.20 69.55 -62.62
CA GLY A 82 108.50 70.78 -63.38
C GLY A 82 107.53 71.95 -63.18
N LEU A 83 106.72 71.99 -62.13
CA LEU A 83 105.86 73.15 -61.81
C LEU A 83 106.25 73.72 -60.43
N GLY A 84 107.17 74.70 -60.44
CA GLY A 84 107.86 75.24 -59.27
C GLY A 84 106.95 75.81 -58.17
N ASP A 85 107.42 75.72 -56.93
CA ASP A 85 106.99 76.26 -55.61
C ASP A 85 105.48 76.45 -55.34
N ARG A 86 104.74 77.10 -56.24
CA ARG A 86 103.30 77.35 -56.13
C ARG A 86 102.46 76.08 -56.17
N VAL A 87 102.83 75.07 -56.95
CA VAL A 87 102.09 73.78 -56.96
C VAL A 87 102.39 72.97 -55.70
N GLY A 88 103.63 73.01 -55.19
CA GLY A 88 103.97 72.43 -53.89
C GLY A 88 103.18 73.07 -52.74
N GLN A 89 103.00 74.40 -52.78
CA GLN A 89 102.14 75.12 -51.84
C GLN A 89 100.66 74.71 -51.96
N ILE A 90 100.13 74.54 -53.18
CA ILE A 90 98.75 74.07 -53.38
C ILE A 90 98.55 72.64 -52.87
N LEU A 91 99.52 71.75 -53.09
CA LEU A 91 99.44 70.35 -52.64
C LEU A 91 99.58 70.22 -51.12
N THR A 92 100.48 70.99 -50.50
CA THR A 92 100.61 71.04 -49.04
C THR A 92 99.35 71.58 -48.38
N LEU A 93 98.78 72.66 -48.94
CA LEU A 93 97.50 73.22 -48.46
C LEU A 93 96.34 72.25 -48.67
N ALA A 94 96.33 71.49 -49.77
CA ALA A 94 95.34 70.43 -50.01
C ALA A 94 95.50 69.25 -49.03
N ASP A 95 96.72 68.85 -48.68
CA ASP A 95 96.99 67.80 -47.68
C ASP A 95 96.59 68.25 -46.27
N GLU A 96 96.85 69.51 -45.91
CA GLU A 96 96.42 70.13 -44.66
C GLU A 96 94.88 70.20 -44.59
N GLU A 97 94.22 70.63 -45.67
CA GLU A 97 92.76 70.64 -45.77
C GLU A 97 92.19 69.22 -45.67
N ALA A 98 92.79 68.23 -46.34
CA ALA A 98 92.38 66.83 -46.25
C ALA A 98 92.61 66.23 -44.85
N ALA A 99 93.65 66.64 -44.13
CA ALA A 99 93.89 66.26 -42.74
C ALA A 99 92.85 66.90 -41.80
N SER A 100 92.52 68.18 -42.03
CA SER A 100 91.47 68.91 -41.31
C SER A 100 90.10 68.24 -41.52
N LEU A 101 89.71 67.97 -42.77
CA LEU A 101 88.45 67.29 -43.11
C LEU A 101 88.35 65.90 -42.47
N ARG A 102 89.43 65.12 -42.47
CA ARG A 102 89.46 63.80 -41.80
C ARG A 102 89.27 63.92 -40.29
N THR A 103 89.90 64.92 -39.67
CA THR A 103 89.78 65.17 -38.23
C THR A 103 88.37 65.58 -37.86
N THR A 104 87.78 66.51 -38.61
CA THR A 104 86.38 66.95 -38.43
C THR A 104 85.40 65.79 -38.65
N ALA A 105 85.56 65.02 -39.73
CA ALA A 105 84.71 63.86 -40.00
C ALA A 105 84.82 62.79 -38.89
N ALA A 106 86.01 62.54 -38.36
CA ALA A 106 86.20 61.61 -37.24
C ALA A 106 85.49 62.10 -35.97
N ALA A 107 85.58 63.41 -35.67
CA ALA A 107 84.88 64.02 -34.54
C ALA A 107 83.35 63.96 -34.70
N GLU A 108 82.83 64.24 -35.90
CA GLU A 108 81.40 64.14 -36.21
C GLU A 108 80.88 62.70 -36.09
N ILE A 109 81.64 61.71 -36.60
CA ILE A 109 81.28 60.29 -36.46
C ILE A 109 81.27 59.89 -34.98
N ALA A 110 82.25 60.31 -34.20
CA ALA A 110 82.29 60.02 -32.76
C ALA A 110 81.11 60.66 -32.01
N ALA A 111 80.75 61.90 -32.35
CA ALA A 111 79.58 62.58 -31.79
C ALA A 111 78.27 61.89 -32.18
N LEU A 112 78.09 61.53 -33.46
CA LEU A 112 76.92 60.80 -33.94
C LEU A 112 76.79 59.43 -33.27
N ARG A 113 77.91 58.72 -33.11
CA ARG A 113 77.94 57.42 -32.43
C ARG A 113 77.50 57.55 -30.98
N THR A 114 78.07 58.51 -30.24
CA THR A 114 77.70 58.78 -28.85
C THR A 114 76.22 59.15 -28.72
N SER A 115 75.72 60.02 -29.60
CA SER A 115 74.31 60.40 -29.65
C SER A 115 73.39 59.20 -29.92
N SER A 116 73.77 58.34 -30.87
CA SER A 116 73.00 57.15 -31.23
C SER A 116 73.00 56.10 -30.11
N GLU A 117 74.14 55.90 -29.44
CA GLU A 117 74.26 55.02 -28.27
C GLU A 117 73.39 55.51 -27.11
N ASN A 118 73.39 56.82 -26.84
CA ASN A 118 72.53 57.43 -25.81
C ASN A 118 71.04 57.29 -26.16
N ALA A 119 70.65 57.54 -27.41
CA ALA A 119 69.26 57.38 -27.85
C ALA A 119 68.80 55.91 -27.75
N ALA A 120 69.66 54.96 -28.14
CA ALA A 120 69.36 53.54 -28.01
C ALA A 120 69.24 53.12 -26.52
N ALA A 121 70.11 53.62 -25.64
CA ALA A 121 70.03 53.35 -24.20
C ALA A 121 68.75 53.94 -23.58
N ALA A 122 68.37 55.17 -23.95
CA ALA A 122 67.14 55.79 -23.49
C ALA A 122 65.90 55.00 -23.94
N SER A 123 65.85 54.61 -25.23
CA SER A 123 64.75 53.81 -25.78
C SER A 123 64.62 52.44 -25.09
N ARG A 124 65.75 51.77 -24.78
CA ARG A 124 65.71 50.52 -24.00
C ARG A 124 65.17 50.76 -22.59
N ALA A 125 65.65 51.79 -21.90
CA ALA A 125 65.18 52.11 -20.56
C ALA A 125 63.70 52.52 -20.50
N ASP A 126 63.17 53.17 -21.55
CA ASP A 126 61.73 53.45 -21.70
C ASP A 126 60.94 52.15 -21.92
N ALA A 127 61.41 51.28 -22.82
CA ALA A 127 60.79 50.00 -23.11
C ALA A 127 60.74 49.07 -21.88
N ASP A 128 61.84 49.00 -21.12
CA ASP A 128 61.92 48.20 -19.89
C ASP A 128 60.96 48.72 -18.82
N ARG A 129 60.86 50.06 -18.64
CA ARG A 129 59.90 50.67 -17.72
C ARG A 129 58.45 50.39 -18.13
N TYR A 130 58.14 50.50 -19.42
CA TYR A 130 56.81 50.20 -19.92
C TYR A 130 56.45 48.73 -19.74
N ALA A 131 57.38 47.81 -20.04
CA ALA A 131 57.17 46.38 -19.84
C ALA A 131 56.89 46.05 -18.36
N GLU A 132 57.63 46.67 -17.43
CA GLU A 132 57.43 46.46 -16.00
C GLU A 132 56.10 47.03 -15.48
N ASP A 133 55.70 48.22 -15.95
CA ASP A 133 54.41 48.82 -15.62
C ASP A 133 53.24 47.95 -16.11
N VAL A 134 53.33 47.44 -17.35
CA VAL A 134 52.32 46.53 -17.91
C VAL A 134 52.25 45.22 -17.12
N ARG A 135 53.40 44.61 -16.77
CA ARG A 135 53.42 43.40 -15.94
C ARG A 135 52.80 43.64 -14.57
N THR A 136 53.21 44.72 -13.90
CA THR A 136 52.69 45.06 -12.56
C THR A 136 51.18 45.28 -12.58
N LYS A 137 50.66 45.94 -13.63
CA LYS A 137 49.21 46.14 -13.82
C LYS A 137 48.49 44.83 -14.08
N ALA A 138 49.03 43.98 -14.96
CA ALA A 138 48.45 42.67 -15.26
C ALA A 138 48.43 41.75 -14.03
N ASP A 139 49.49 41.76 -13.22
CA ASP A 139 49.58 40.99 -11.97
C ASP A 139 48.56 41.49 -10.94
N ALA A 140 48.42 42.82 -10.80
CA ALA A 140 47.43 43.42 -9.90
C ALA A 140 45.98 43.12 -10.33
N GLU A 141 45.70 43.16 -11.63
CA GLU A 141 44.38 42.80 -12.17
C GLU A 141 44.09 41.31 -11.98
N SER A 142 45.07 40.45 -12.26
CA SER A 142 44.95 39.00 -12.05
C SER A 142 44.69 38.67 -10.58
N ALA A 143 45.39 39.33 -9.65
CA ALA A 143 45.17 39.16 -8.22
C ALA A 143 43.75 39.57 -7.81
N ARG A 144 43.24 40.69 -8.32
CA ARG A 144 41.86 41.15 -8.07
C ARG A 144 40.82 40.16 -8.61
N ILE A 145 41.00 39.69 -9.85
CA ILE A 145 40.08 38.71 -10.46
C ILE A 145 40.06 37.41 -9.63
N LEU A 146 41.21 36.95 -9.15
CA LEU A 146 41.29 35.75 -8.30
C LEU A 146 40.63 35.97 -6.93
N GLU A 147 40.78 37.12 -6.32
CA GLU A 147 40.11 37.46 -5.06
C GLU A 147 38.58 37.54 -5.23
N ASP A 148 38.12 38.18 -6.29
CA ASP A 148 36.70 38.26 -6.64
C ASP A 148 36.11 36.88 -6.94
N ALA A 149 36.84 36.04 -7.67
CA ALA A 149 36.42 34.67 -7.96
C ALA A 149 36.32 33.81 -6.70
N LYS A 150 37.29 33.93 -5.77
CA LYS A 150 37.26 33.24 -4.47
C LYS A 150 36.08 33.70 -3.62
N ARG A 151 35.88 35.01 -3.50
CA ARG A 151 34.75 35.57 -2.75
C ARG A 151 33.40 35.09 -3.29
N LYS A 152 33.22 35.09 -4.62
CA LYS A 152 32.00 34.55 -5.24
C LYS A 152 31.85 33.05 -4.99
N ALA A 153 32.93 32.29 -5.02
CA ALA A 153 32.89 30.86 -4.71
C ALA A 153 32.47 30.61 -3.25
N ASP A 154 33.03 31.36 -2.31
CA ASP A 154 32.67 31.28 -0.88
C ASP A 154 31.21 31.68 -0.66
N GLU A 155 30.72 32.74 -1.33
CA GLU A 155 29.31 33.15 -1.29
C GLU A 155 28.36 32.05 -1.82
N ILE A 156 28.74 31.38 -2.91
CA ILE A 156 27.98 30.25 -3.48
C ILE A 156 27.97 29.07 -2.50
N LEU A 157 29.11 28.74 -1.88
CA LEU A 157 29.20 27.66 -0.90
C LEU A 157 28.35 27.96 0.34
N ASP A 158 28.46 29.16 0.91
CA ASP A 158 27.66 29.59 2.06
C ASP A 158 26.16 29.60 1.75
N HIS A 159 25.78 29.97 0.53
CA HIS A 159 24.39 29.90 0.09
C HIS A 159 23.91 28.44 -0.04
N ALA A 160 24.69 27.59 -0.69
CA ALA A 160 24.37 26.17 -0.85
C ALA A 160 24.28 25.44 0.49
N ASP A 161 25.16 25.73 1.45
CA ASP A 161 25.15 25.14 2.79
C ASP A 161 23.93 25.57 3.60
N ARG A 162 23.52 26.84 3.49
CA ARG A 162 22.28 27.34 4.11
C ARG A 162 21.05 26.68 3.50
N GLU A 163 20.97 26.58 2.17
CA GLU A 163 19.87 25.87 1.50
C GLU A 163 19.85 24.38 1.86
N ALA A 164 20.99 23.71 1.88
CA ALA A 164 21.09 22.30 2.22
C ALA A 164 20.69 22.03 3.68
N SER A 165 21.00 22.95 4.59
CA SER A 165 20.57 22.85 5.99
C SER A 165 19.08 23.11 6.15
N ALA A 166 18.54 24.15 5.50
CA ALA A 166 17.11 24.43 5.49
C ALA A 166 16.28 23.26 4.92
N ARG A 167 16.70 22.68 3.78
CA ARG A 167 16.01 21.51 3.21
C ARG A 167 16.07 20.28 4.09
N ARG A 168 17.16 20.08 4.84
CA ARG A 168 17.27 18.97 5.81
C ARG A 168 16.34 19.18 6.99
N GLU A 169 16.30 20.38 7.56
CA GLU A 169 15.39 20.74 8.64
C GLU A 169 13.92 20.61 8.21
N GLU A 170 13.56 21.05 7.00
CA GLU A 170 12.22 20.88 6.44
C GLU A 170 11.86 19.40 6.26
N ALA A 171 12.78 18.59 5.72
CA ALA A 171 12.57 17.15 5.55
C ALA A 171 12.42 16.42 6.90
N GLU A 172 13.23 16.76 7.89
CA GLU A 172 13.14 16.23 9.25
C GLU A 172 11.81 16.62 9.91
N ALA A 173 11.38 17.88 9.76
CA ALA A 173 10.10 18.35 10.27
C ALA A 173 8.91 17.60 9.63
N ILE A 174 8.95 17.39 8.31
CA ILE A 174 7.93 16.61 7.60
C ILE A 174 7.92 15.15 8.09
N TYR A 175 9.09 14.54 8.23
CA TYR A 175 9.23 13.17 8.71
C TYR A 175 8.67 13.00 10.13
N GLU A 176 9.06 13.87 11.07
CA GLU A 176 8.56 13.82 12.44
C GLU A 176 7.05 14.12 12.51
N HIS A 177 6.55 15.04 11.69
CA HIS A 177 5.10 15.28 11.59
C HIS A 177 4.34 14.05 11.09
N GLN A 178 4.83 13.39 10.03
CA GLN A 178 4.23 12.16 9.51
C GLN A 178 4.29 11.03 10.53
N ARG A 179 5.41 10.89 11.24
CA ARG A 179 5.58 9.91 12.31
C ARG A 179 4.62 10.15 13.47
N ALA A 180 4.48 11.39 13.91
CA ALA A 180 3.53 11.75 14.97
C ALA A 180 2.09 11.45 14.56
N LYS A 181 1.70 11.82 13.33
CA LYS A 181 0.37 11.53 12.78
C LYS A 181 0.10 10.04 12.64
N ALA A 182 1.09 9.26 12.20
CA ALA A 182 0.99 7.81 12.14
C ALA A 182 0.82 7.20 13.54
N ALA A 183 1.55 7.68 14.55
CA ALA A 183 1.41 7.23 15.93
C ALA A 183 0.04 7.60 16.53
N GLU A 184 -0.46 8.81 16.26
CA GLU A 184 -1.78 9.26 16.67
C GLU A 184 -2.88 8.39 16.06
N SER A 185 -2.89 8.21 14.74
CA SER A 185 -3.86 7.34 14.08
C SER A 185 -3.78 5.89 14.57
N ALA A 186 -2.59 5.34 14.83
CA ALA A 186 -2.44 4.01 15.40
C ALA A 186 -3.08 3.91 16.81
N ALA A 187 -2.89 4.92 17.67
CA ALA A 187 -3.51 4.97 18.99
C ALA A 187 -5.04 5.10 18.90
N GLU A 188 -5.56 5.87 17.94
CA GLU A 188 -7.00 5.96 17.66
C GLU A 188 -7.56 4.62 17.17
N PHE A 189 -6.85 3.92 16.27
CA PHE A 189 -7.24 2.59 15.81
C PHE A 189 -7.25 1.56 16.94
N GLU A 190 -6.24 1.57 17.81
CA GLU A 190 -6.21 0.70 18.99
C GLU A 190 -7.37 0.99 19.95
N THR A 191 -7.66 2.28 20.20
CA THR A 191 -8.77 2.70 21.05
C THR A 191 -10.12 2.28 20.49
N THR A 192 -10.35 2.49 19.19
CA THR A 192 -11.60 2.09 18.53
C THR A 192 -11.76 0.58 18.47
N LEU A 193 -10.67 -0.16 18.28
CA LEU A 193 -10.68 -1.62 18.33
C LEU A 193 -10.98 -2.14 19.74
N ALA A 194 -10.36 -1.55 20.77
CA ALA A 194 -10.65 -1.89 22.17
C ALA A 194 -12.13 -1.63 22.50
N ALA A 195 -12.65 -0.45 22.16
CA ALA A 195 -14.06 -0.11 22.38
C ALA A 195 -15.01 -1.08 21.65
N ARG A 196 -14.67 -1.51 20.43
CA ARG A 196 -15.44 -2.52 19.69
C ARG A 196 -15.39 -3.89 20.36
N ARG A 197 -14.23 -4.30 20.88
CA ARG A 197 -14.08 -5.55 21.63
C ARG A 197 -14.87 -5.54 22.92
N ASP A 198 -14.82 -4.44 23.67
CA ASP A 198 -15.56 -4.28 24.92
C ASP A 198 -17.07 -4.29 24.67
N LYS A 199 -17.53 -3.59 23.62
CA LYS A 199 -18.94 -3.62 23.21
C LYS A 199 -19.38 -5.02 22.81
N ALA A 200 -18.62 -5.72 21.97
CA ALA A 200 -18.94 -7.08 21.56
C ALA A 200 -18.93 -8.07 22.75
N ALA A 201 -17.98 -7.92 23.68
CA ALA A 201 -17.93 -8.73 24.90
C ALA A 201 -19.15 -8.47 25.80
N ALA A 202 -19.57 -7.21 25.95
CA ALA A 202 -20.76 -6.84 26.72
C ALA A 202 -22.05 -7.38 26.07
N GLU A 203 -22.19 -7.26 24.75
CA GLU A 203 -23.33 -7.82 24.00
C GLU A 203 -23.38 -9.35 24.11
N PHE A 204 -22.23 -10.02 24.00
CA PHE A 204 -22.15 -11.47 24.17
C PHE A 204 -22.50 -11.89 25.61
N ALA A 205 -21.97 -11.21 26.62
CA ALA A 205 -22.30 -11.49 28.01
C ALA A 205 -23.80 -11.28 28.31
N ALA A 206 -24.40 -10.22 27.75
CA ALA A 206 -25.84 -9.98 27.86
C ALA A 206 -26.65 -11.11 27.20
N ALA A 207 -26.29 -11.51 25.98
CA ALA A 207 -26.94 -12.61 25.27
C ALA A 207 -26.82 -13.94 26.02
N MET A 208 -25.64 -14.26 26.57
CA MET A 208 -25.44 -15.45 27.41
C MET A 208 -26.29 -15.42 28.66
N SER A 209 -26.34 -14.29 29.38
CA SER A 209 -27.19 -14.14 30.56
C SER A 209 -28.68 -14.31 30.25
N GLN A 210 -29.12 -13.82 29.09
CA GLN A 210 -30.50 -13.99 28.63
C GLN A 210 -30.79 -15.45 28.27
N GLN A 211 -29.85 -16.14 27.60
CA GLN A 211 -29.99 -17.57 27.30
C GLN A 211 -30.02 -18.40 28.59
N GLU A 212 -29.12 -18.17 29.54
CA GLU A 212 -29.11 -18.82 30.84
C GLU A 212 -30.42 -18.60 31.59
N ALA A 213 -30.91 -17.36 31.65
CA ALA A 213 -32.21 -17.05 32.26
C ALA A 213 -33.37 -17.77 31.56
N SER A 214 -33.32 -17.90 30.24
CA SER A 214 -34.34 -18.62 29.47
C SER A 214 -34.31 -20.13 29.75
N LEU A 215 -33.11 -20.72 29.87
CA LEU A 215 -32.95 -22.13 30.22
C LEU A 215 -33.45 -22.42 31.63
N VAL A 216 -33.12 -21.57 32.61
CA VAL A 216 -33.64 -21.67 33.97
C VAL A 216 -35.17 -21.55 33.97
N ALA A 217 -35.74 -20.59 33.25
CA ALA A 217 -37.20 -20.44 33.17
C ALA A 217 -37.89 -21.66 32.53
N VAL A 218 -37.30 -22.26 31.49
CA VAL A 218 -37.80 -23.51 30.87
C VAL A 218 -37.68 -24.68 31.84
N GLN A 219 -36.56 -24.80 32.55
CA GLN A 219 -36.34 -25.85 33.56
C GLN A 219 -37.31 -25.73 34.73
N ASP A 220 -37.53 -24.51 35.25
CA ASP A 220 -38.50 -24.23 36.31
C ASP A 220 -39.92 -24.59 35.85
N ARG A 221 -40.30 -24.21 34.63
CA ARG A 221 -41.60 -24.57 34.04
C ARG A 221 -41.74 -26.08 33.88
N ALA A 222 -40.72 -26.77 33.41
CA ALA A 222 -40.72 -28.23 33.29
C ALA A 222 -40.88 -28.91 34.66
N SER A 223 -40.18 -28.42 35.69
CA SER A 223 -40.29 -28.94 37.07
C SER A 223 -41.67 -28.69 37.68
N ALA A 224 -42.28 -27.54 37.40
CA ALA A 224 -43.63 -27.19 37.85
C ALA A 224 -44.68 -28.08 37.18
N LEU A 225 -44.57 -28.28 35.86
CA LEU A 225 -45.44 -29.19 35.10
C LEU A 225 -45.29 -30.64 35.56
N ALA A 226 -44.06 -31.10 35.82
CA ALA A 226 -43.81 -32.44 36.36
C ALA A 226 -44.47 -32.61 37.75
N SER A 227 -44.31 -31.63 38.64
CA SER A 227 -44.94 -31.64 39.96
C SER A 227 -46.48 -31.61 39.89
N GLU A 228 -47.05 -30.88 38.92
CA GLU A 228 -48.49 -30.85 38.68
C GLU A 228 -49.00 -32.17 38.09
N ALA A 229 -48.26 -32.77 37.15
CA ALA A 229 -48.57 -34.08 36.60
C ALA A 229 -48.50 -35.18 37.67
N GLU A 230 -47.50 -35.15 38.56
CA GLU A 230 -47.41 -36.07 39.70
C GLU A 230 -48.60 -35.90 40.65
N ARG A 231 -48.97 -34.64 40.99
CA ARG A 231 -50.15 -34.35 41.81
C ARG A 231 -51.44 -34.85 41.16
N SER A 232 -51.65 -34.59 39.88
CA SER A 232 -52.85 -35.05 39.16
C SER A 232 -52.90 -36.57 39.05
N HIS A 233 -51.76 -37.23 38.80
CA HIS A 233 -51.65 -38.68 38.80
C HIS A 233 -51.93 -39.28 40.18
N HIS A 234 -51.41 -38.69 41.26
CA HIS A 234 -51.70 -39.12 42.62
C HIS A 234 -53.19 -39.01 42.97
N THR A 235 -53.83 -37.90 42.62
CA THR A 235 -55.29 -37.71 42.81
C THR A 235 -56.09 -38.70 41.97
N ALA A 236 -55.77 -38.86 40.70
CA ALA A 236 -56.46 -39.84 39.83
C ALA A 236 -56.30 -41.28 40.36
N LYS A 237 -55.13 -41.62 40.90
CA LYS A 237 -54.88 -42.92 41.53
C LYS A 237 -55.68 -43.10 42.83
N SER A 238 -55.76 -42.09 43.69
CA SER A 238 -56.60 -42.17 44.90
C SER A 238 -58.08 -42.29 44.54
N ASP A 239 -58.56 -41.51 43.57
CA ASP A 239 -59.94 -41.54 43.11
C ASP A 239 -60.27 -42.91 42.53
N ALA A 240 -59.41 -43.46 41.67
CA ALA A 240 -59.56 -44.82 41.15
C ALA A 240 -59.57 -45.88 42.27
N ALA A 241 -58.72 -45.75 43.29
CA ALA A 241 -58.72 -46.66 44.44
C ALA A 241 -60.02 -46.57 45.25
N THR A 242 -60.52 -45.36 45.51
CA THR A 242 -61.80 -45.16 46.19
C THR A 242 -62.98 -45.72 45.40
N LEU A 243 -63.01 -45.52 44.09
CA LEU A 243 -64.04 -46.05 43.20
C LEU A 243 -64.00 -47.58 43.14
N LEU A 244 -62.81 -48.18 43.10
CA LEU A 244 -62.65 -49.64 43.19
C LEU A 244 -63.12 -50.20 44.53
N GLU A 245 -62.85 -49.51 45.64
CA GLU A 245 -63.33 -49.93 46.97
C GLU A 245 -64.85 -49.80 47.09
N GLN A 246 -65.43 -48.70 46.61
CA GLN A 246 -66.87 -48.51 46.53
C GLN A 246 -67.52 -49.62 45.70
N ALA A 247 -67.04 -49.87 44.49
CA ALA A 247 -67.54 -50.93 43.61
C ALA A 247 -67.41 -52.33 44.24
N ARG A 248 -66.31 -52.61 44.96
CA ARG A 248 -66.14 -53.87 45.72
C ARG A 248 -67.13 -53.98 46.87
N SER A 249 -67.37 -52.90 47.61
CA SER A 249 -68.34 -52.87 48.70
C SER A 249 -69.77 -53.05 48.19
N GLU A 250 -70.14 -52.40 47.09
CA GLU A 250 -71.44 -52.52 46.43
C GLU A 250 -71.63 -53.92 45.86
N ALA A 251 -70.62 -54.47 45.18
CA ALA A 251 -70.63 -55.85 44.71
C ALA A 251 -70.76 -56.83 45.89
N GLY A 252 -70.04 -56.59 46.99
CA GLY A 252 -70.14 -57.36 48.23
C GLY A 252 -71.55 -57.31 48.83
N ALA A 253 -72.15 -56.12 48.90
CA ALA A 253 -73.52 -55.91 49.39
C ALA A 253 -74.57 -56.57 48.47
N LEU A 254 -74.40 -56.48 47.15
CA LEU A 254 -75.25 -57.15 46.17
C LEU A 254 -75.16 -58.67 46.32
N VAL A 255 -73.95 -59.22 46.44
CA VAL A 255 -73.74 -60.67 46.66
C VAL A 255 -74.33 -61.11 48.01
N ALA A 256 -74.19 -60.30 49.07
CA ALA A 256 -74.78 -60.59 50.38
C ALA A 256 -76.32 -60.57 50.32
N SER A 257 -76.91 -59.55 49.69
CA SER A 257 -78.35 -59.44 49.47
C SER A 257 -78.86 -60.61 48.61
N ALA A 258 -78.16 -60.95 47.53
CA ALA A 258 -78.52 -62.09 46.67
C ALA A 258 -78.44 -63.43 47.44
N ARG A 259 -77.43 -63.62 48.31
CA ARG A 259 -77.35 -64.77 49.21
C ARG A 259 -78.49 -64.79 50.22
N GLU A 260 -78.83 -63.66 50.81
CA GLU A 260 -79.94 -63.57 51.76
C GLU A 260 -81.28 -63.87 51.07
N GLN A 261 -81.50 -63.34 49.88
CA GLN A 261 -82.66 -63.66 49.04
C GLN A 261 -82.68 -65.15 48.67
N ALA A 262 -81.55 -65.72 48.25
CA ALA A 262 -81.43 -67.15 47.95
C ALA A 262 -81.73 -68.01 49.18
N GLU A 263 -81.25 -67.64 50.36
CA GLU A 263 -81.53 -68.32 51.62
C GLU A 263 -83.00 -68.14 52.06
N ARG A 264 -83.61 -66.98 51.83
CA ARG A 264 -85.06 -66.79 52.04
C ARG A 264 -85.86 -67.68 51.10
N ILE A 265 -85.57 -67.65 49.79
CA ILE A 265 -86.20 -68.52 48.80
C ILE A 265 -86.02 -69.97 49.19
N LYS A 266 -84.82 -70.39 49.63
CA LYS A 266 -84.57 -71.75 50.08
C LYS A 266 -85.40 -72.10 51.32
N ARG A 267 -85.48 -71.23 52.33
CA ARG A 267 -86.33 -71.47 53.52
C ARG A 267 -87.82 -71.49 53.18
N ASP A 268 -88.27 -70.60 52.32
CA ASP A 268 -89.66 -70.57 51.86
C ASP A 268 -89.97 -71.80 51.00
N SER A 269 -89.05 -72.22 50.13
CA SER A 269 -89.14 -73.48 49.39
C SER A 269 -89.12 -74.68 50.31
N ASP A 270 -88.28 -74.72 51.34
CA ASP A 270 -88.23 -75.79 52.34
C ASP A 270 -89.52 -75.82 53.18
N ARG A 271 -90.09 -74.66 53.52
CA ARG A 271 -91.41 -74.55 54.16
C ARG A 271 -92.52 -75.03 53.24
N GLU A 272 -92.50 -74.64 51.97
CA GLU A 272 -93.46 -75.10 50.98
C GLU A 272 -93.33 -76.60 50.75
N LEU A 273 -92.11 -77.13 50.71
CA LEU A 273 -91.82 -78.55 50.59
C LEU A 273 -92.25 -79.32 51.84
N ALA A 274 -92.03 -78.78 53.04
CA ALA A 274 -92.53 -79.33 54.29
C ALA A 274 -94.06 -79.26 54.38
N ALA A 275 -94.68 -78.17 53.91
CA ALA A 275 -96.13 -78.03 53.83
C ALA A 275 -96.73 -78.98 52.77
N ALA A 276 -96.07 -79.19 51.63
CA ALA A 276 -96.45 -80.15 50.62
C ALA A 276 -96.26 -81.59 51.12
N THR A 277 -95.20 -81.88 51.86
CA THR A 277 -94.96 -83.17 52.52
C THR A 277 -96.01 -83.41 53.61
N ALA A 278 -96.33 -82.41 54.43
CA ALA A 278 -97.41 -82.50 55.42
C ALA A 278 -98.79 -82.66 54.76
N ARG A 279 -99.06 -82.00 53.63
CA ARG A 279 -100.25 -82.26 52.81
C ARG A 279 -100.26 -83.70 52.30
N ARG A 280 -99.16 -84.19 51.74
CA ARG A 280 -99.01 -85.58 51.29
C ARG A 280 -99.22 -86.57 52.44
N ASP A 281 -98.65 -86.31 53.60
CA ASP A 281 -98.75 -87.17 54.77
C ASP A 281 -100.17 -87.10 55.37
N SER A 282 -100.83 -85.94 55.32
CA SER A 282 -102.25 -85.81 55.69
C SER A 282 -103.17 -86.54 54.70
N ILE A 283 -102.86 -86.52 53.40
CA ILE A 283 -103.56 -87.31 52.38
C ILE A 283 -103.31 -88.80 52.61
N THR A 284 -102.10 -89.20 52.99
CA THR A 284 -101.74 -90.60 53.30
C THR A 284 -102.42 -91.08 54.58
N ALA A 285 -102.53 -90.22 55.60
CA ALA A 285 -103.27 -90.47 56.83
C ALA A 285 -104.79 -90.55 56.57
N GLN A 286 -105.33 -89.68 55.72
CA GLN A 286 -106.72 -89.73 55.26
C GLN A 286 -107.01 -91.00 54.46
N LEU A 287 -106.07 -91.45 53.62
CA LEU A 287 -106.18 -92.73 52.90
C LEU A 287 -106.08 -93.94 53.83
N THR A 288 -105.36 -93.85 54.96
CA THR A 288 -105.28 -94.92 55.96
C THR A 288 -106.56 -95.02 56.78
N ASN A 289 -107.17 -93.90 57.14
CA ASN A 289 -108.45 -93.85 57.85
C ASN A 289 -109.62 -94.30 56.95
N VAL A 290 -109.60 -93.95 55.66
CA VAL A 290 -110.55 -94.48 54.67
C VAL A 290 -110.31 -95.98 54.41
N ARG A 291 -109.06 -96.47 54.44
CA ARG A 291 -108.75 -97.91 54.32
C ARG A 291 -109.24 -98.72 55.54
N GLN A 292 -109.42 -98.09 56.70
CA GLN A 292 -109.95 -98.73 57.92
C GLN A 292 -111.49 -98.62 58.02
N MET A 293 -112.12 -97.64 57.36
CA MET A 293 -113.58 -97.49 57.25
C MET A 293 -114.19 -98.14 55.98
N LEU A 294 -113.36 -98.66 55.08
CA LEU A 294 -113.75 -99.48 53.92
C LEU A 294 -113.32 -100.96 54.04
N ALA A 295 -113.17 -101.45 55.27
CA ALA A 295 -113.15 -102.89 55.59
C ALA A 295 -114.56 -103.44 55.95
N THR A 296 -115.62 -102.64 55.79
CA THR A 296 -117.05 -102.97 56.07
C THR A 296 -118.01 -102.74 54.88
N LEU A 297 -117.52 -102.66 53.65
CA LEU A 297 -118.31 -102.97 52.45
C LEU A 297 -117.34 -103.23 51.29
N GLY A 298 -117.48 -104.39 50.65
CA GLY A 298 -116.47 -104.95 49.77
C GLY A 298 -116.29 -104.29 48.42
N GLY A 299 -115.13 -104.59 47.82
CA GLY A 299 -115.09 -105.26 46.52
C GLY A 299 -114.87 -104.41 45.26
N ALA A 300 -113.67 -104.59 44.69
CA ALA A 300 -113.40 -104.88 43.26
C ALA A 300 -113.39 -103.78 42.17
N GLY A 301 -112.35 -103.86 41.32
CA GLY A 301 -112.32 -103.45 39.90
C GLY A 301 -111.54 -102.15 39.61
N ALA A 302 -110.29 -102.18 39.09
CA ALA A 302 -109.89 -102.32 37.67
C ALA A 302 -110.24 -101.06 36.82
N SER A 303 -109.45 -100.48 35.90
CA SER A 303 -108.15 -100.74 35.28
C SER A 303 -107.79 -99.52 34.40
N MET A 304 -106.49 -99.32 34.12
CA MET A 304 -105.87 -98.83 32.86
C MET A 304 -106.28 -97.50 32.19
N PHE A 305 -105.32 -96.59 31.99
CA PHE A 305 -104.66 -96.31 30.69
C PHE A 305 -103.72 -95.08 30.80
N SER A 306 -102.43 -95.31 30.54
CA SER A 306 -101.46 -94.36 29.96
C SER A 306 -101.73 -94.30 28.42
N PRO A 307 -101.14 -93.48 27.52
CA PRO A 307 -99.83 -92.80 27.67
C PRO A 307 -99.56 -91.53 26.83
N LEU A 308 -98.28 -91.10 26.86
CA LEU A 308 -97.47 -90.49 25.78
C LEU A 308 -97.77 -89.01 25.43
N THR A 309 -96.83 -88.08 25.17
CA THR A 309 -95.45 -88.00 24.62
C THR A 309 -94.90 -86.59 24.97
N GLY A 310 -93.61 -86.20 24.90
CA GLY A 310 -92.36 -86.83 24.47
C GLY A 310 -91.26 -85.76 24.19
N HIS A 311 -90.00 -86.24 24.10
CA HIS A 311 -88.77 -85.71 23.45
C HIS A 311 -88.03 -84.54 24.13
N ASP A 312 -86.80 -84.63 24.65
CA ASP A 312 -85.51 -85.32 24.34
C ASP A 312 -84.51 -84.48 23.52
N GLU A 313 -83.44 -84.06 24.23
CA GLU A 313 -82.02 -83.70 23.94
C GLU A 313 -81.50 -83.25 22.52
N PRO A 314 -80.17 -83.23 22.19
CA PRO A 314 -79.14 -82.20 22.52
C PRO A 314 -78.17 -81.74 21.36
N THR A 315 -77.45 -80.59 21.53
CA THR A 315 -76.13 -80.14 20.91
C THR A 315 -75.97 -80.12 19.36
N PRO A 316 -74.84 -79.76 18.65
CA PRO A 316 -73.60 -78.95 18.88
C PRO A 316 -73.15 -77.99 17.69
N VAL A 317 -71.96 -77.36 17.84
CA VAL A 317 -70.91 -76.74 16.92
C VAL A 317 -71.12 -76.26 15.45
N THR A 318 -70.27 -75.26 15.10
CA THR A 318 -69.50 -74.92 13.84
C THR A 318 -69.87 -73.59 13.16
N ALA A 319 -69.02 -72.83 12.43
CA ALA A 319 -67.56 -72.66 12.25
C ALA A 319 -67.32 -71.50 11.24
N ALA A 320 -66.15 -70.84 11.30
CA ALA A 320 -65.33 -70.22 10.22
C ALA A 320 -65.97 -69.17 9.24
N THR A 321 -65.28 -68.13 8.70
CA THR A 321 -63.91 -68.05 8.14
C THR A 321 -63.53 -66.57 7.82
N ALA A 322 -62.21 -66.22 7.92
CA ALA A 322 -61.33 -65.34 7.09
C ALA A 322 -61.81 -63.93 6.58
N GLU A 323 -61.01 -62.87 6.39
CA GLU A 323 -59.56 -62.70 6.11
C GLU A 323 -59.12 -61.21 6.21
N ALA A 324 -57.84 -60.99 6.59
CA ALA A 324 -56.83 -60.00 6.14
C ALA A 324 -56.99 -58.45 6.34
N VAL A 325 -56.11 -57.78 7.12
CA VAL A 325 -54.84 -57.03 6.76
C VAL A 325 -55.15 -55.54 6.44
N THR A 326 -54.49 -54.46 6.93
CA THR A 326 -53.14 -54.18 7.47
C THR A 326 -53.15 -52.93 8.37
N VAL A 327 -52.06 -52.80 9.14
CA VAL A 327 -51.68 -51.78 10.14
C VAL A 327 -51.06 -50.53 9.50
N GLU A 328 -51.29 -49.34 10.05
CA GLU A 328 -50.23 -48.32 10.13
C GLU A 328 -50.45 -47.36 11.31
N ALA A 329 -49.40 -47.19 12.11
CA ALA A 329 -49.38 -46.40 13.34
C ALA A 329 -48.08 -45.59 13.39
N VAL A 330 -48.23 -44.28 13.63
CA VAL A 330 -47.50 -43.47 14.62
C VAL A 330 -46.13 -42.85 14.25
N THR A 331 -46.01 -41.60 14.73
CA THR A 331 -44.84 -40.77 15.11
C THR A 331 -43.97 -40.07 14.05
N ALA A 332 -43.72 -38.78 14.32
CA ALA A 332 -42.64 -37.99 13.77
C ALA A 332 -42.10 -37.03 14.86
N GLU A 333 -40.84 -37.18 15.24
CA GLU A 333 -40.01 -36.14 15.87
C GLU A 333 -38.51 -36.46 15.63
N ALA A 334 -37.74 -35.44 15.20
CA ALA A 334 -36.29 -35.16 15.29
C ALA A 334 -35.24 -36.28 14.97
N ASP A 335 -34.03 -36.08 14.45
CA ASP A 335 -33.08 -34.96 14.37
C ASP A 335 -31.89 -35.33 13.41
N ALA A 336 -30.99 -34.36 13.16
CA ALA A 336 -29.56 -34.45 12.76
C ALA A 336 -29.10 -34.01 11.32
N VAL A 337 -28.62 -32.75 11.23
CA VAL A 337 -27.24 -32.23 10.91
C VAL A 337 -26.34 -33.14 10.00
N GLU A 338 -25.67 -32.73 8.90
CA GLU A 338 -24.74 -31.59 8.66
C GLU A 338 -24.37 -31.41 7.14
N GLN A 339 -24.10 -30.15 6.75
CA GLN A 339 -23.19 -29.59 5.71
C GLN A 339 -23.07 -30.16 4.27
N SER A 340 -23.30 -29.29 3.27
CA SER A 340 -22.21 -28.64 2.50
C SER A 340 -22.69 -27.55 1.51
N VAL A 341 -22.29 -26.30 1.83
CA VAL A 341 -21.83 -25.21 0.94
C VAL A 341 -22.72 -24.79 -0.25
N ALA A 342 -23.53 -23.75 -0.03
CA ALA A 342 -23.89 -22.76 -1.05
C ALA A 342 -23.09 -21.49 -0.77
N GLN A 343 -22.24 -21.08 -1.71
CA GLN A 343 -21.59 -19.78 -1.72
C GLN A 343 -22.39 -18.84 -2.61
N ASP A 344 -23.05 -17.87 -1.99
CA ASP A 344 -23.37 -16.59 -2.60
C ASP A 344 -22.04 -15.90 -2.96
N THR A 345 -21.87 -15.55 -4.23
CA THR A 345 -20.88 -14.58 -4.67
C THR A 345 -21.61 -13.50 -5.46
N ASP A 346 -22.09 -12.50 -4.75
CA ASP A 346 -22.36 -11.17 -5.28
C ASP A 346 -21.68 -10.16 -4.36
N VAL A 347 -21.09 -9.11 -4.97
CA VAL A 347 -20.32 -7.99 -4.38
C VAL A 347 -18.85 -8.35 -4.11
N GLU A 348 -17.82 -7.86 -4.82
CA GLU A 348 -17.57 -6.52 -5.34
C GLU A 348 -16.98 -6.52 -6.77
N GLN A 349 -17.63 -5.75 -7.62
CA GLN A 349 -17.07 -5.14 -8.80
C GLN A 349 -15.94 -4.22 -8.34
N ILE A 350 -14.69 -4.54 -8.69
CA ILE A 350 -13.58 -3.57 -8.63
C ILE A 350 -13.96 -2.47 -9.62
N VAL A 351 -14.47 -1.36 -9.09
CA VAL A 351 -14.57 -0.11 -9.82
C VAL A 351 -13.13 0.34 -10.04
N ASP A 352 -12.75 0.48 -11.31
CA ASP A 352 -11.53 1.18 -11.72
C ASP A 352 -11.39 2.46 -10.90
N ILE A 353 -10.36 2.53 -10.05
CA ILE A 353 -9.95 3.79 -9.46
C ILE A 353 -9.36 4.60 -10.63
N PRO A 354 -9.97 5.72 -11.07
CA PRO A 354 -9.29 6.60 -12.00
C PRO A 354 -8.02 7.08 -11.29
N ASP A 355 -6.90 6.93 -11.99
CA ASP A 355 -5.59 7.34 -11.54
C ASP A 355 -5.59 8.85 -11.24
N LEU A 356 -5.79 9.19 -9.95
CA LEU A 356 -5.74 10.56 -9.43
C LEU A 356 -4.36 11.22 -9.65
N ALA A 357 -3.38 10.50 -10.18
CA ALA A 357 -2.11 11.07 -10.64
C ALA A 357 -2.24 11.84 -11.97
N GLU A 358 -3.16 11.47 -12.88
CA GLU A 358 -3.31 12.16 -14.16
C GLU A 358 -4.14 13.45 -14.06
N GLU A 359 -5.13 13.51 -13.16
CA GLU A 359 -6.00 14.69 -13.01
C GLU A 359 -5.28 15.86 -12.30
N LEU A 360 -4.35 15.56 -11.38
CA LEU A 360 -3.50 16.57 -10.72
C LEU A 360 -2.36 17.10 -11.61
N LEU A 361 -1.94 16.34 -12.63
CA LEU A 361 -1.00 16.82 -13.64
C LEU A 361 -1.68 17.72 -14.69
N ALA A 362 -2.95 17.45 -15.02
CA ALA A 362 -3.72 18.30 -15.94
C ALA A 362 -4.12 19.66 -15.32
N GLU A 363 -4.38 19.73 -14.01
CA GLU A 363 -4.69 20.99 -13.32
C GLU A 363 -3.47 21.90 -13.11
N ALA A 364 -2.26 21.33 -13.08
CA ALA A 364 -1.01 22.08 -12.99
C ALA A 364 -0.64 22.75 -14.33
N ASP A 365 -0.83 22.06 -15.46
CA ASP A 365 -0.55 22.62 -16.79
C ASP A 365 -1.59 23.65 -17.26
N GLY A 366 -2.86 23.50 -16.83
CA GLY A 366 -3.92 24.46 -17.16
C GLY A 366 -3.75 25.85 -16.51
N LYS A 367 -2.99 25.96 -15.43
CA LYS A 367 -2.77 27.23 -14.70
C LYS A 367 -1.55 28.02 -15.17
N ALA A 368 -0.62 27.37 -15.87
CA ALA A 368 0.55 28.03 -16.47
C ALA A 368 0.24 28.70 -17.82
N GLY A 369 -0.81 28.27 -18.54
CA GLY A 369 -1.19 28.81 -19.85
C GLY A 369 -2.04 30.09 -19.88
N ARG A 370 -2.39 30.68 -18.73
CA ARG A 370 -3.13 31.95 -18.63
C ARG A 370 -2.37 33.04 -17.86
N ARG A 371 -1.05 33.12 -18.06
CA ARG A 371 -0.27 34.33 -17.77
C ARG A 371 0.82 34.47 -18.83
N GLY A 372 0.39 34.85 -20.02
CA GLY A 372 1.22 35.32 -21.14
C GLY A 372 0.45 36.41 -21.84
#